data_AF-A0A892ZMN5-F1
#
_entry.id   AF-A0A892ZMN5-F1
#
_cell.length_a   1.000
_cell.length_b   1.000
_cell.length_c   1.000
_cell.angle_alpha   90.00
_cell.angle_beta   90.00
_cell.angle_gamma   90.00
#
_symmetry.space_group_name_H-M   'P 1'
#
loop_
_entity.id
_entity.type
_entity.pdbx_description
1 polymer ?
#
loop_
_entity_poly.entity_id
_entity_poly.type
_entity_poly.pdbx_seq_one_letter_code
_entity_poly.pdbx_strand_id
1 'polypeptide(L)'
;MVVMDGAGWHKDVSELKNISILKLPPYSPELNPIERIWRQLKQTSLSNRCYKGYGQIVEAGCAAWNALVAEKDKLCSLVACEWALL
;
A
#
# COMPACT_ATOMS: atom_id res chain seq x y z
N MET A 1 -10.28 -6.65 -8.60
CA MET A 1 -10.72 -5.31 -8.15
C MET A 1 -9.50 -4.51 -7.70
N VAL A 2 -9.47 -3.21 -7.95
CA VAL A 2 -8.42 -2.28 -7.49
C VAL A 2 -9.07 -1.15 -6.70
N VAL A 3 -8.61 -0.92 -5.47
CA VAL A 3 -8.98 0.25 -4.67
C VAL A 3 -8.02 1.38 -5.01
N MET A 4 -8.54 2.57 -5.30
CA MET A 4 -7.75 3.67 -5.84
C MET A 4 -8.13 5.00 -5.19
N ASP A 5 -7.12 5.76 -4.77
CA ASP A 5 -7.32 7.12 -4.24
C ASP A 5 -7.49 8.16 -5.36
N GLY A 6 -7.75 9.41 -4.96
CA GLY A 6 -7.96 10.54 -5.86
C GLY A 6 -6.70 11.22 -6.37
N ALA A 7 -5.53 10.56 -6.41
CA ALA A 7 -4.31 11.19 -6.89
C ALA A 7 -4.47 11.76 -8.33
N GLY A 8 -3.79 12.87 -8.62
CA GLY A 8 -3.99 13.61 -9.88
C GLY A 8 -3.70 12.82 -11.17
N TRP A 9 -2.96 11.71 -11.07
CA TRP A 9 -2.64 10.78 -12.15
C TRP A 9 -3.62 9.58 -12.25
N HIS A 10 -4.62 9.47 -11.37
CA HIS A 10 -5.66 8.40 -11.38
C HIS A 10 -6.95 8.79 -12.12
N LYS A 11 -6.88 9.68 -13.11
CA LYS A 11 -8.06 10.31 -13.73
C LYS A 11 -8.78 9.41 -14.75
N ASP A 12 -8.04 8.71 -15.62
CA ASP A 12 -8.57 8.02 -16.79
C ASP A 12 -8.41 6.50 -16.73
N VAL A 13 -9.06 5.88 -15.74
CA VAL A 13 -8.90 4.43 -15.47
C VAL A 13 -10.18 3.63 -15.79
N SER A 14 -11.23 4.31 -16.25
CA SER A 14 -12.56 3.77 -16.57
C SER A 14 -12.61 2.83 -17.78
N GLU A 15 -11.52 2.69 -18.54
CA GLU A 15 -11.49 1.88 -19.78
C GLU A 15 -10.91 0.46 -19.60
N LEU A 16 -10.58 0.05 -18.37
CA LEU A 16 -10.02 -1.28 -18.12
C LEU A 16 -11.12 -2.36 -18.10
N LYS A 17 -11.35 -3.01 -19.25
CA LYS A 17 -12.43 -3.99 -19.47
C LYS A 17 -12.46 -5.18 -18.51
N ASN A 18 -11.32 -5.53 -17.90
CA ASN A 18 -11.16 -6.71 -17.04
C ASN A 18 -10.84 -6.36 -15.58
N ILE A 19 -10.88 -5.09 -15.19
CA ILE A 19 -10.50 -4.64 -13.85
C ILE A 19 -11.60 -3.72 -13.30
N SER A 20 -12.29 -4.18 -12.25
CA SER A 20 -13.20 -3.33 -11.48
C SER A 20 -12.39 -2.36 -10.60
N ILE A 21 -12.67 -1.07 -10.71
CA ILE A 21 -12.00 -0.02 -9.94
C ILE A 21 -12.98 0.58 -8.94
N LEU A 22 -12.58 0.60 -7.67
CA LEU A 22 -13.29 1.24 -6.58
C LEU A 22 -12.54 2.52 -6.20
N LYS A 23 -13.09 3.68 -6.59
CA LYS A 23 -12.54 4.99 -6.22
C LYS A 23 -12.93 5.33 -4.78
N LEU A 24 -11.95 5.70 -3.97
CA LEU A 24 -12.17 6.15 -2.60
C LEU A 24 -12.75 7.58 -2.57
N PRO A 25 -13.56 7.92 -1.54
CA PRO A 25 -13.92 9.30 -1.27
C PRO A 25 -12.67 10.18 -1.05
N PRO A 26 -12.74 11.48 -1.37
CA PRO A 26 -11.68 12.42 -1.05
C PRO A 26 -11.33 12.39 0.44
N TYR A 27 -10.04 12.49 0.76
CA TYR A 27 -9.53 12.58 2.14
C TYR A 27 -9.85 11.37 3.04
N SER A 28 -10.00 10.17 2.47
CA SER A 28 -10.23 8.91 3.22
C SER A 28 -9.03 7.94 3.21
N PRO A 29 -7.85 8.32 3.76
CA PRO A 29 -6.69 7.43 3.80
C PRO A 29 -6.91 6.18 4.67
N GLU A 30 -7.82 6.22 5.64
CA GLU A 30 -8.21 5.07 6.47
C GLU A 30 -8.84 3.91 5.68
N LEU A 31 -9.40 4.23 4.51
CA LEU A 31 -9.96 3.25 3.57
C LEU A 31 -8.91 2.74 2.58
N ASN A 32 -7.73 3.34 2.48
CA ASN A 32 -6.71 2.89 1.54
C ASN A 32 -5.84 1.77 2.17
N PRO A 33 -5.91 0.51 1.70
CA PRO A 33 -5.19 -0.60 2.32
C PRO A 33 -3.67 -0.40 2.36
N ILE A 34 -3.10 0.34 1.40
CA ILE A 34 -1.66 0.58 1.33
C ILE A 34 -1.14 1.40 2.52
N GLU A 35 -1.97 2.24 3.12
CA GLU A 35 -1.60 3.05 4.29
C GLU A 35 -1.27 2.18 5.51
N ARG A 36 -1.96 1.04 5.65
CA ARG A 36 -1.68 0.06 6.71
C ARG A 36 -0.35 -0.64 6.49
N ILE A 37 -0.01 -0.96 5.25
CA ILE A 37 1.29 -1.50 4.86
C ILE A 37 2.41 -0.50 5.16
N TRP A 38 2.26 0.75 4.73
CA TRP A 38 3.26 1.79 5.00
C TRP A 38 3.47 2.01 6.50
N ARG A 39 2.39 1.99 7.29
CA ARG A 39 2.47 2.06 8.75
C ARG A 39 3.28 0.90 9.32
N GLN A 40 2.99 -0.33 8.90
CA GLN A 40 3.69 -1.53 9.34
C GLN A 40 5.20 -1.48 9.02
N LEU A 41 5.56 -1.10 7.79
CA LEU A 41 6.96 -1.02 7.36
C LEU A 41 7.72 0.07 8.12
N LYS A 42 7.09 1.24 8.33
CA LYS A 42 7.65 2.33 9.12
C LYS A 42 7.88 1.89 10.58
N GLN A 43 6.88 1.29 11.22
CA GLN A 43 6.96 0.90 12.64
C GLN A 43 7.97 -0.21 12.93
N THR A 44 8.23 -1.10 11.97
CA THR A 44 9.08 -2.27 12.22
C THR A 44 10.50 -2.13 11.69
N SER A 45 10.67 -1.52 10.53
CA SER A 45 11.92 -1.65 9.76
C SER A 45 12.49 -0.34 9.27
N LEU A 46 11.67 0.68 9.03
CA LEU A 46 12.12 1.88 8.31
C LEU A 46 12.21 3.16 9.16
N SER A 47 11.64 3.19 10.38
CA SER A 47 11.71 4.35 11.27
C SER A 47 13.10 4.56 11.87
N ASN A 48 13.43 5.83 12.19
CA ASN A 48 14.61 6.21 12.96
C ASN A 48 15.95 5.75 12.35
N ARG A 49 16.05 5.76 11.01
CA ARG A 49 17.26 5.41 10.27
C ARG A 49 17.78 6.61 9.49
N CYS A 50 19.10 6.72 9.39
CA CYS A 50 19.78 7.68 8.52
C CYS A 50 20.49 6.91 7.41
N TYR A 51 20.12 7.16 6.16
CA TYR A 51 20.66 6.48 5.00
C TYR A 51 21.74 7.34 4.34
N LYS A 52 22.83 6.71 3.90
CA LYS A 52 23.95 7.43 3.24
C LYS A 52 23.60 7.90 1.83
N GLY A 53 22.56 7.34 1.21
CA GLY A 53 22.14 7.71 -0.14
C GLY A 53 20.99 6.84 -0.64
N TYR A 54 20.55 7.12 -1.86
CA TYR A 54 19.39 6.49 -2.47
C TYR A 54 19.46 4.96 -2.49
N GLY A 55 20.62 4.37 -2.82
CA GLY A 55 20.79 2.92 -2.86
C GLY A 55 20.44 2.23 -1.54
N GLN A 56 20.83 2.83 -0.40
CA GLN A 56 20.50 2.28 0.92
C GLN A 56 19.01 2.42 1.27
N ILE A 57 18.34 3.47 0.77
CA ILE A 57 16.89 3.64 0.95
C ILE A 57 16.15 2.51 0.21
N VAL A 58 16.53 2.26 -1.04
CA VAL A 58 15.92 1.20 -1.86
C VAL A 58 16.18 -0.16 -1.23
N GLU A 59 17.42 -0.46 -0.85
CA GLU A 59 17.79 -1.73 -0.21
C GLU A 59 16.99 -1.96 1.08
N ALA A 60 16.89 -0.96 1.96
CA ALA A 60 16.12 -1.07 3.18
C ALA A 60 14.62 -1.27 2.90
N GLY A 61 14.07 -0.57 1.90
CA GLY A 61 12.68 -0.74 1.46
C GLY A 61 12.41 -2.15 0.94
N CYS A 62 13.28 -2.67 0.06
CA CYS A 62 13.19 -4.03 -0.47
C CYS A 62 13.30 -5.08 0.63
N ALA A 63 14.26 -4.94 1.54
CA ALA A 63 14.43 -5.88 2.66
C ALA A 63 13.18 -5.91 3.56
N ALA A 64 12.65 -4.73 3.93
CA ALA A 64 11.45 -4.63 4.76
C ALA A 64 10.21 -5.21 4.05
N TRP A 65 10.04 -4.93 2.76
CA TRP A 65 8.95 -5.47 1.96
C TRP A 65 9.02 -7.00 1.85
N ASN A 66 10.19 -7.55 1.51
CA ASN A 66 10.37 -9.00 1.38
C ASN A 66 10.14 -9.72 2.71
N ALA A 67 10.56 -9.14 3.83
CA ALA A 67 10.27 -9.67 5.16
C ALA A 67 8.75 -9.70 5.43
N LEU A 68 8.03 -8.62 5.12
CA LEU A 68 6.57 -8.58 5.30
C LEU A 68 5.83 -9.57 4.38
N VAL A 69 6.27 -9.72 3.12
CA VAL A 69 5.69 -10.67 2.16
C VAL A 69 5.89 -12.12 2.59
N ALA A 70 7.01 -12.43 3.26
CA ALA A 70 7.23 -13.74 3.85
C ALA A 70 6.22 -14.06 4.99
N GLU A 71 5.69 -13.05 5.67
CA GLU A 71 4.62 -13.18 6.68
C GLU A 71 3.22 -13.10 6.02
N LYS A 72 2.88 -14.06 5.16
CA LYS A 72 1.65 -14.02 4.32
C LYS A 72 0.36 -13.71 5.09
N ASP A 73 0.12 -14.37 6.21
CA ASP A 73 -1.13 -14.20 6.98
C ASP A 73 -1.28 -12.79 7.54
N LYS A 74 -0.16 -12.20 7.99
CA LYS A 74 -0.10 -10.82 8.45
C LYS A 74 -0.27 -9.82 7.31
N LEU A 75 0.33 -10.08 6.16
CA LEU A 75 0.11 -9.27 4.97
C LEU A 75 -1.38 -9.27 4.59
N CYS A 76 -2.01 -10.44 4.55
CA CYS A 76 -3.43 -10.59 4.27
C CYS A 76 -4.31 -9.85 5.29
N SER A 77 -4.00 -9.94 6.59
CA SER A 77 -4.80 -9.25 7.62
C SER A 77 -4.68 -7.72 7.56
N LEU A 78 -3.53 -7.19 7.14
CA LEU A 78 -3.33 -5.75 6.98
C LEU A 78 -4.19 -5.19 5.84
N VAL A 79 -4.31 -5.92 4.73
CA VAL A 79 -5.06 -5.47 3.55
C VAL A 79 -6.49 -6.00 3.49
N ALA A 80 -6.92 -6.76 4.49
CA ALA A 80 -8.31 -7.20 4.62
C ALA A 80 -9.23 -5.97 4.69
N CYS A 81 -10.01 -5.79 3.64
CA CYS A 81 -10.93 -4.68 3.46
C CYS A 81 -12.35 -5.23 3.33
N GLU A 82 -12.95 -5.59 4.46
CA GLU A 82 -14.29 -6.20 4.51
C GLU A 82 -15.35 -5.30 3.87
N TRP A 83 -15.21 -3.98 4.01
CA TRP A 83 -16.07 -2.98 3.38
C TRP A 83 -16.02 -3.00 1.85
N ALA A 84 -15.00 -3.63 1.25
CA ALA A 84 -14.84 -3.76 -0.20
C ALA A 84 -15.36 -5.11 -0.73
N LEU A 85 -15.88 -5.99 0.13
CA LEU A 85 -16.53 -7.24 -0.27
C LEU A 85 -17.98 -6.91 -0.64
N LEU A 86 -18.23 -6.73 -1.94
CA LEU A 86 -19.57 -6.73 -2.55
C LEU A 86 -19.80 -8.04 -3.28
#